data_AF-A0A7G6WUB4-F1
#
_entry.id   AF-A0A7G6WUB4-F1
#
_cell.length_a   1.000
_cell.length_b   1.000
_cell.length_c   1.000
_cell.angle_alpha   90.00
_cell.angle_beta   90.00
_cell.angle_gamma   90.00
#
_symmetry.space_group_name_H-M   'P 1'
#
loop_
_entity.id
_entity.type
_entity.pdbx_description
1 polymer ?
#
loop_
_entity_poly.entity_id
_entity_poly.type
_entity_poly.pdbx_seq_one_letter_code
_entity_poly.pdbx_strand_id
1 'polypeptide(L)'
;MPLDLAEFNSAFSRARDKVRGEEDVDVAAVQAELRALVPADASEHDRTWTKTLIDRLAEPPPPPRQWSALYHEAGEVAGSAYHANGTVDEQIAAIEQARRKIWEIADRADEDEESDIRAMTRVLEHLENELRDPTWPLADPPENADKTD
;
A
#
# COMPACT_ATOMS: atom_id res chain seq x y z
N MET A 1 -30.58 -15.46 9.47
CA MET A 1 -30.01 -14.76 8.32
C MET A 1 -28.51 -14.82 8.45
N PRO A 2 -27.78 -15.17 7.38
CA PRO A 2 -26.33 -15.04 7.40
C PRO A 2 -25.95 -13.58 7.68
N LEU A 3 -24.80 -13.37 8.31
CA LEU A 3 -24.24 -12.04 8.50
C LEU A 3 -24.05 -11.37 7.13
N ASP A 4 -24.55 -10.14 6.97
CA ASP A 4 -24.18 -9.33 5.81
C ASP A 4 -22.77 -8.75 6.05
N LEU A 5 -21.78 -9.43 5.48
CA LEU A 5 -20.37 -9.04 5.60
C LEU A 5 -20.09 -7.67 4.96
N ALA A 6 -20.79 -7.30 3.88
CA ALA A 6 -20.56 -6.04 3.22
C ALA A 6 -21.08 -4.87 4.07
N GLU A 7 -22.28 -5.02 4.61
CA GLU A 7 -22.88 -4.04 5.53
C GLU A 7 -22.05 -3.91 6.80
N PHE A 8 -21.70 -5.03 7.45
CA PHE A 8 -20.90 -5.02 8.67
C PHE A 8 -19.53 -4.38 8.45
N ASN A 9 -18.80 -4.73 7.39
CA ASN A 9 -17.47 -4.15 7.12
C ASN A 9 -17.54 -2.63 6.83
N SER A 10 -18.57 -2.18 6.13
CA SER A 10 -18.80 -0.75 5.86
C SER A 10 -19.13 0.01 7.15
N ALA A 11 -20.02 -0.53 7.99
CA ALA A 11 -20.34 0.05 9.28
C ALA A 11 -19.12 0.08 10.21
N PHE A 12 -18.36 -1.03 10.27
CA PHE A 12 -17.15 -1.14 11.08
C PHE A 12 -16.07 -0.13 10.65
N SER A 13 -15.85 0.04 9.34
CA SER A 13 -14.87 1.00 8.82
C SER A 13 -15.23 2.43 9.22
N ARG A 14 -16.50 2.83 9.06
CA ARG A 14 -16.99 4.15 9.49
C ARG A 14 -16.87 4.35 10.99
N ALA A 15 -17.24 3.36 11.79
CA ALA A 15 -17.11 3.38 13.24
C ALA A 15 -15.64 3.56 13.67
N ARG A 16 -14.72 2.84 13.04
CA ARG A 16 -13.29 2.92 13.30
C ARG A 16 -12.73 4.30 12.96
N ASP A 17 -13.12 4.86 11.82
CA ASP A 17 -12.66 6.19 11.39
C ASP A 17 -13.20 7.28 12.33
N LYS A 18 -14.46 7.16 12.76
CA LYS A 18 -15.07 8.05 13.76
C LYS A 18 -14.31 8.04 15.08
N VAL A 19 -14.11 6.86 15.67
CA VAL A 19 -13.42 6.70 16.96
C VAL A 19 -11.97 7.21 16.91
N ARG A 20 -11.33 7.17 15.73
CA ARG A 20 -9.94 7.63 15.57
C ARG A 20 -9.81 9.12 15.23
N GLY A 21 -10.82 9.71 14.59
CA GLY A 21 -10.75 11.07 14.07
C GLY A 21 -11.44 12.13 14.94
N GLU A 22 -12.36 11.72 15.81
CA GLU A 22 -13.15 12.63 16.66
C GLU A 22 -12.71 12.53 18.13
N GLU A 23 -12.60 13.68 18.80
CA GLU A 23 -12.45 13.74 20.26
C GLU A 23 -13.79 13.41 20.96
N ASP A 24 -13.74 12.78 22.13
CA ASP A 24 -14.88 12.48 23.00
C ASP A 24 -16.00 11.56 22.41
N VAL A 25 -15.65 10.67 21.48
CA VAL A 25 -16.60 9.66 20.97
C VAL A 25 -16.99 8.66 22.06
N ASP A 26 -18.30 8.45 22.25
CA ASP A 26 -18.82 7.33 23.04
C ASP A 26 -18.61 6.01 22.30
N VAL A 27 -17.44 5.40 22.53
CA VAL A 27 -17.06 4.11 21.94
C VAL A 27 -18.04 3.02 22.32
N ALA A 28 -18.63 3.06 23.53
CA ALA A 28 -19.57 2.02 23.97
C ALA A 28 -20.87 2.07 23.16
N ALA A 29 -21.37 3.27 22.85
CA ALA A 29 -22.53 3.45 21.97
C ALA A 29 -22.23 2.94 20.55
N VAL A 30 -21.08 3.29 19.98
CA VAL A 30 -20.65 2.83 18.65
C VAL A 30 -20.52 1.30 18.58
N GLN A 31 -19.95 0.69 19.62
CA GLN A 31 -19.88 -0.77 19.70
C GLN A 31 -21.27 -1.42 19.80
N ALA A 32 -22.22 -0.80 20.51
CA ALA A 32 -23.58 -1.31 20.61
C ALA A 32 -24.31 -1.27 19.26
N GLU A 33 -24.13 -0.21 18.46
CA GLU A 33 -24.66 -0.12 17.10
C GLU A 33 -24.15 -1.24 16.20
N LEU A 34 -22.84 -1.54 16.25
CA LEU A 34 -22.25 -2.62 15.47
C LEU A 34 -22.73 -4.00 15.92
N ARG A 35 -22.92 -4.21 17.23
CA ARG A 35 -23.47 -5.47 17.75
C ARG A 35 -24.90 -5.73 17.25
N ALA A 36 -25.69 -4.66 17.03
CA ALA A 36 -27.05 -4.78 16.51
C ALA A 36 -27.10 -5.28 15.05
N LEU A 37 -26.01 -5.12 14.28
CA LEU A 37 -25.90 -5.62 12.91
C LEU A 37 -25.59 -7.12 12.83
N VAL A 38 -25.28 -7.79 13.95
CA VAL A 38 -24.93 -9.22 13.97
C VAL A 38 -26.19 -10.03 14.28
N PRO A 39 -26.71 -10.84 13.32
CA PRO A 39 -27.89 -11.67 13.56
C PRO A 39 -27.63 -12.71 14.66
N ALA A 40 -28.66 -12.98 15.47
CA ALA A 40 -28.57 -14.00 16.53
C ALA A 40 -28.27 -15.41 16.00
N ASP A 41 -28.67 -15.68 14.75
CA ASP A 41 -28.47 -16.95 14.05
C ASP A 41 -27.30 -16.92 13.05
N ALA A 42 -26.42 -15.91 13.14
CA ALA A 42 -25.13 -15.94 12.46
C ALA A 42 -24.27 -17.13 12.95
N SER A 43 -23.33 -17.56 12.12
CA SER A 43 -22.45 -18.68 12.47
C SER A 43 -21.63 -18.37 13.73
N GLU A 44 -21.17 -19.40 14.45
CA GLU A 44 -20.26 -19.20 15.59
C GLU A 44 -18.96 -18.49 15.18
N HIS A 45 -18.46 -18.80 13.99
CA HIS A 45 -17.29 -18.14 13.42
C HIS A 45 -17.53 -16.63 13.24
N ASP A 46 -18.64 -16.25 12.59
CA ASP A 46 -18.96 -14.85 12.32
C ASP A 46 -19.21 -14.06 13.61
N ARG A 47 -19.92 -14.66 14.57
CA ARG A 47 -20.17 -14.04 15.88
C ARG A 47 -18.87 -13.81 16.66
N THR A 48 -17.94 -14.76 16.60
CA THR A 48 -16.63 -14.64 17.26
C THR A 48 -15.77 -13.57 16.59
N TRP A 49 -15.74 -13.57 15.25
CA TRP A 49 -14.99 -12.61 14.46
C TRP A 49 -15.50 -11.17 14.64
N THR A 50 -16.80 -10.94 14.47
CA THR A 50 -17.43 -9.62 14.66
C THR A 50 -17.25 -9.10 16.07
N LYS A 51 -17.43 -9.94 17.10
CA LYS A 51 -17.18 -9.56 18.50
C LYS A 51 -15.74 -9.08 18.70
N THR A 52 -14.76 -9.83 18.19
CA THR A 52 -13.34 -9.47 18.31
C THR A 52 -13.04 -8.12 17.66
N LEU A 53 -13.62 -7.85 16.48
CA LEU A 53 -13.46 -6.56 15.80
C LEU A 53 -14.10 -5.41 16.59
N ILE A 54 -15.33 -5.59 17.06
CA ILE A 54 -16.07 -4.57 17.83
C ILE A 54 -15.31 -4.22 19.10
N ASP A 55 -14.84 -5.22 19.85
CA ASP A 55 -14.15 -5.00 21.13
C ASP A 55 -12.84 -4.21 20.93
N ARG A 56 -12.14 -4.44 19.82
CA ARG A 56 -10.92 -3.70 19.45
C ARG A 56 -11.12 -2.21 19.11
N LEU A 57 -12.36 -1.73 18.95
CA LEU A 57 -12.59 -0.29 18.73
C LEU A 57 -12.18 0.56 19.94
N ALA A 58 -12.21 0.00 21.14
CA ALA A 58 -11.77 0.68 22.35
C ALA A 58 -10.24 0.65 22.55
N GLU A 59 -9.54 -0.18 21.78
CA GLU A 59 -8.09 -0.26 21.85
C GLU A 59 -7.47 0.89 21.02
N PRO A 60 -6.48 1.60 21.56
CA PRO A 60 -5.72 2.55 20.74
C PRO A 60 -5.10 1.80 19.56
N PRO A 61 -5.00 2.43 18.38
CA PRO A 61 -4.30 1.80 17.26
C PRO A 61 -2.89 1.42 17.70
N PRO A 62 -2.35 0.29 17.20
CA PRO A 62 -0.95 -0.01 17.42
C PRO A 62 -0.10 1.18 16.94
N PRO A 63 1.02 1.47 17.60
CA PRO A 63 1.91 2.53 17.14
C PRO A 63 2.30 2.27 15.69
N PRO A 64 2.49 3.33 14.89
CA PRO A 64 2.92 3.16 13.51
C PRO A 64 4.23 2.37 13.49
N ARG A 65 4.32 1.41 12.56
CA ARG A 65 5.55 0.64 12.33
C ARG A 65 6.70 1.63 12.15
N GLN A 66 7.78 1.40 12.91
CA GLN A 66 9.03 2.10 12.71
C GLN A 66 9.83 1.30 11.70
N TRP A 67 10.13 1.90 10.56
CA TRP A 67 10.92 1.28 9.52
C TRP A 67 12.41 1.47 9.80
N SER A 68 13.23 0.47 9.48
CA SER A 68 14.67 0.59 9.65
C SER A 68 15.29 1.62 8.70
N ALA A 69 16.53 2.01 8.99
CA ALA A 69 17.33 2.81 8.06
C ALA A 69 17.53 2.10 6.71
N LEU A 70 17.56 0.76 6.68
CA LEU A 70 17.71 -0.01 5.45
C LEU A 70 16.45 0.09 4.58
N TYR A 71 15.25 0.04 5.20
CA TYR A 71 14.00 0.27 4.48
C TYR A 71 13.97 1.65 3.83
N HIS A 72 14.39 2.68 4.57
CA HIS A 72 14.47 4.04 4.04
C HIS A 72 15.52 4.17 2.93
N GLU A 73 16.70 3.55 3.09
CA GLU A 73 17.73 3.51 2.03
C GLU A 73 17.20 2.87 0.74
N ALA A 74 16.50 1.74 0.85
CA ALA A 74 15.88 1.09 -0.30
C ALA A 74 14.82 1.97 -0.97
N GLY A 75 14.03 2.68 -0.17
CA GLY A 75 13.05 3.65 -0.66
C GLY A 75 13.69 4.80 -1.44
N GLU A 76 14.82 5.34 -0.97
CA GLU A 76 15.57 6.38 -1.68
C GLU A 76 16.15 5.87 -3.01
N VAL A 77 16.67 4.63 -3.02
CA VAL A 77 17.17 3.98 -4.23
C VAL A 77 16.05 3.78 -5.25
N ALA A 78 14.89 3.28 -4.81
CA ALA A 78 13.73 3.10 -5.66
C ALA A 78 13.21 4.43 -6.21
N GLY A 79 13.08 5.45 -5.36
CA GLY A 79 12.63 6.79 -5.76
C GLY A 79 13.57 7.45 -6.77
N SER A 80 14.88 7.29 -6.59
CA SER A 80 15.87 7.84 -7.52
C SER A 80 15.78 7.21 -8.91
N ALA A 81 15.57 5.89 -8.99
CA ALA A 81 15.41 5.20 -10.27
C ALA A 81 14.06 5.49 -10.94
N TYR A 82 13.00 5.63 -10.15
CA TYR A 82 11.68 6.01 -10.67
C TYR A 82 11.68 7.39 -11.35
N HIS A 83 12.49 8.32 -10.82
CA HIS A 83 12.66 9.67 -11.37
C HIS A 83 13.90 9.83 -12.26
N ALA A 84 14.49 8.73 -12.73
CA ALA A 84 15.64 8.79 -13.62
C ALA A 84 15.26 9.53 -14.92
N ASN A 85 16.06 10.53 -15.28
CA ASN A 85 15.95 11.24 -16.56
C ASN A 85 17.01 10.74 -17.52
N GLY A 86 16.76 10.86 -18.82
CA GLY A 86 17.70 10.46 -19.87
C GLY A 86 17.00 9.71 -20.99
N THR A 87 17.79 9.05 -21.82
CA THR A 87 17.29 8.11 -22.83
C THR A 87 16.60 6.91 -22.19
N VAL A 88 15.78 6.18 -22.97
CA VAL A 88 15.13 4.95 -22.52
C VAL A 88 16.14 3.93 -22.00
N ASP A 89 17.27 3.76 -22.69
CA ASP A 89 18.33 2.82 -22.29
C ASP A 89 19.00 3.24 -20.97
N GLU A 90 19.23 4.54 -20.75
CA GLU A 90 19.77 5.06 -19.49
C GLU A 90 18.79 4.86 -18.33
N GLN A 91 17.49 5.08 -18.57
CA GLN A 91 16.45 4.83 -17.58
C GLN A 91 16.34 3.35 -17.22
N ILE A 92 16.36 2.46 -18.22
CA ILE A 92 16.38 1.00 -18.00
C ILE A 92 17.62 0.59 -17.19
N ALA A 93 18.80 1.09 -17.55
CA ALA A 93 20.03 0.78 -16.82
C ALA A 93 19.98 1.25 -15.35
N ALA A 94 19.43 2.45 -15.10
CA ALA A 94 19.24 2.98 -13.75
C ALA A 94 18.27 2.11 -12.93
N ILE A 95 17.16 1.67 -13.55
CA ILE A 95 16.19 0.76 -12.94
C ILE A 95 16.85 -0.59 -12.58
N GLU A 96 17.57 -1.20 -13.50
CA GLU A 96 18.23 -2.48 -13.25
C GLU A 96 19.25 -2.38 -12.10
N GLN A 97 20.05 -1.30 -12.07
CA GLN A 97 21.00 -1.06 -11.00
C GLN A 97 20.29 -0.87 -9.66
N ALA A 98 19.21 -0.09 -9.63
CA ALA A 98 18.44 0.13 -8.42
C ALA A 98 17.80 -1.17 -7.90
N ARG A 99 17.25 -2.01 -8.78
CA ARG A 99 16.72 -3.32 -8.40
C ARG A 99 17.82 -4.17 -7.73
N ARG A 100 19.01 -4.27 -8.32
CA ARG A 100 20.15 -5.02 -7.72
C ARG A 100 20.50 -4.48 -6.34
N LYS A 101 20.62 -3.15 -6.19
CA LYS A 101 20.94 -2.53 -4.90
C LYS A 101 19.85 -2.75 -3.84
N ILE A 102 18.57 -2.72 -4.22
CA ILE A 102 17.45 -3.02 -3.31
C ILE A 102 17.52 -4.47 -2.81
N TRP A 103 17.89 -5.41 -3.67
CA TRP A 103 18.11 -6.81 -3.25
C TRP A 103 19.26 -6.92 -2.24
N GLU A 104 20.39 -6.24 -2.48
CA GLU A 104 21.52 -6.21 -1.54
C GLU A 104 21.18 -5.54 -0.19
N ILE A 105 20.25 -4.58 -0.19
CA ILE A 105 19.73 -3.98 1.04
C ILE A 105 18.82 -4.97 1.76
N ALA A 106 17.92 -5.64 1.04
CA ALA A 106 17.01 -6.63 1.60
C ALA A 106 17.75 -7.79 2.27
N ASP A 107 18.81 -8.28 1.63
CA ASP A 107 19.63 -9.39 2.16
C ASP A 107 20.37 -9.04 3.47
N ARG A 108 20.44 -7.75 3.82
CA ARG A 108 21.00 -7.25 5.08
C ARG A 108 19.93 -6.84 6.10
N ALA A 109 18.66 -6.81 5.70
CA ALA A 109 17.56 -6.41 6.57
C ALA A 109 17.09 -7.58 7.44
N ASP A 110 16.33 -7.26 8.49
CA ASP A 110 15.67 -8.27 9.31
C ASP A 110 14.55 -8.96 8.49
N GLU A 111 14.23 -10.21 8.85
CA GLU A 111 13.27 -11.06 8.11
C GLU A 111 11.88 -10.41 7.98
N ASP A 112 11.50 -9.54 8.93
CA ASP A 112 10.22 -8.85 8.93
C ASP A 112 10.15 -7.71 7.90
N GLU A 113 11.29 -7.17 7.46
CA GLU A 113 11.38 -6.08 6.46
C GLU A 113 11.90 -6.53 5.09
N GLU A 114 12.65 -7.64 5.03
CA GLU A 114 13.24 -8.18 3.78
C GLU A 114 12.21 -8.27 2.64
N SER A 115 11.02 -8.81 2.93
CA SER A 115 9.94 -8.95 1.95
C SER A 115 9.40 -7.60 1.47
N ASP A 116 9.22 -6.64 2.38
CA ASP A 116 8.71 -5.31 2.05
C ASP A 116 9.72 -4.51 1.23
N ILE A 117 11.02 -4.63 1.54
CA ILE A 117 12.10 -4.02 0.78
C ILE A 117 12.16 -4.62 -0.64
N ARG A 118 12.11 -5.95 -0.78
CA ARG A 118 12.09 -6.60 -2.10
C ARG A 118 10.89 -6.21 -2.93
N ALA A 119 9.73 -5.98 -2.31
CA ALA A 119 8.52 -5.57 -3.00
C ALA A 119 8.69 -4.21 -3.72
N MET A 120 9.61 -3.34 -3.28
CA MET A 120 9.92 -2.09 -3.97
C MET A 120 10.48 -2.30 -5.38
N THR A 121 11.06 -3.48 -5.67
CA THR A 121 11.53 -3.78 -7.04
C THR A 121 10.39 -3.98 -8.04
N ARG A 122 9.17 -4.30 -7.59
CA ARG A 122 8.02 -4.59 -8.47
C ARG A 122 7.56 -3.37 -9.26
N VAL A 123 7.56 -2.19 -8.63
CA VAL A 123 7.20 -0.95 -9.33
C VAL A 123 8.24 -0.59 -10.38
N LEU A 124 9.52 -0.84 -10.09
CA LEU A 124 10.61 -0.61 -11.04
C LEU A 124 10.56 -1.59 -12.22
N GLU A 125 10.24 -2.86 -11.95
CA GLU A 125 10.03 -3.86 -13.01
C GLU A 125 8.85 -3.48 -13.92
N HIS A 126 7.75 -2.97 -13.35
CA HIS A 126 6.65 -2.48 -14.16
C HIS A 126 7.07 -1.29 -15.04
N LEU A 127 7.84 -0.34 -14.49
CA LEU A 127 8.37 0.80 -15.25
C LEU A 127 9.33 0.37 -16.37
N GLU A 128 10.22 -0.59 -16.10
CA GLU A 128 11.11 -1.19 -17.09
C GLU A 128 10.33 -1.83 -18.24
N ASN A 129 9.25 -2.55 -17.92
CA ASN A 129 8.39 -3.17 -18.92
C ASN A 129 7.69 -2.11 -19.79
N GLU A 130 7.12 -1.05 -19.21
CA GLU A 130 6.51 0.03 -19.98
C GLU A 130 7.53 0.80 -20.85
N LEU A 131 8.79 0.90 -20.42
CA LEU A 131 9.85 1.51 -21.23
C LEU A 131 10.25 0.63 -22.43
N ARG A 132 10.23 -0.69 -22.26
CA ARG A 132 10.60 -1.66 -23.31
C ARG A 132 9.47 -1.96 -24.28
N ASP A 133 8.24 -2.06 -23.77
CA ASP A 133 7.04 -2.40 -24.51
C ASP A 133 5.89 -1.50 -24.05
N PRO A 134 5.87 -0.23 -24.50
CA PRO A 134 4.93 0.75 -24.01
C PRO A 134 3.50 0.40 -24.40
N THR A 135 2.58 0.43 -23.44
CA THR A 135 1.16 0.13 -23.66
C THR A 135 0.50 1.10 -24.67
N TRP A 136 1.05 2.31 -24.83
CA TRP A 136 0.66 3.28 -25.86
C TRP A 136 1.93 3.83 -26.55
N PRO A 137 1.99 3.94 -27.89
CA PRO A 137 3.20 4.38 -28.59
C PRO A 137 3.67 5.77 -28.14
N LEU A 138 4.77 5.86 -27.39
CA LEU A 138 5.31 7.15 -26.94
C LEU A 138 5.47 8.07 -28.16
N ALA A 139 4.69 9.15 -28.23
CA ALA A 139 4.68 10.04 -29.38
C ALA A 139 6.10 10.54 -29.64
N ASP A 140 6.58 10.42 -30.88
CA ASP A 140 7.88 10.96 -31.26
C ASP A 140 7.91 12.46 -30.92
N PRO A 141 9.00 12.97 -30.30
CA PRO A 141 9.16 14.41 -30.15
C PRO A 141 9.06 15.06 -31.55
N PRO A 142 8.37 16.21 -31.69
CA PRO A 142 8.15 16.80 -33.00
C PRO A 142 9.50 17.03 -33.68
N GLU A 143 9.69 16.33 -34.80
CA GLU A 143 10.86 16.46 -35.66
C GLU A 143 10.98 17.95 -36.02
N ASN A 144 12.11 18.56 -35.65
CA ASN A 144 12.37 19.96 -35.89
C ASN A 144 12.06 20.29 -37.34
N ALA A 145 11.02 21.11 -37.56
CA ALA A 145 10.71 21.65 -38.87
C ALA A 145 11.83 22.63 -39.25
N ASP A 146 12.87 22.05 -39.86
CA ASP A 146 13.80 22.74 -40.72
C ASP A 146 12.97 23.49 -41.77
N LYS A 147 12.87 24.80 -41.59
CA LYS A 147 12.51 25.74 -42.63
C LYS A 147 13.63 26.74 -42.75
N THR A 148 14.66 26.27 -43.44
CA THR A 148 15.40 27.09 -44.41
C THR A 148 14.41 27.68 -45.41
N ASP A 149 14.31 29.01 -45.43
CA ASP A 149 14.36 29.89 -46.62
C ASP A 149 14.39 31.36 -46.20
#